data_AF-A0A8A1MBG7-F1
#
_entry.id   AF-A0A8A1MBG7-F1
#
_cell.length_a   1.000
_cell.length_b   1.000
_cell.length_c   1.000
_cell.angle_alpha   90.00
_cell.angle_beta   90.00
_cell.angle_gamma   90.00
#
_symmetry.space_group_name_H-M   'P 1'
#
loop_
_entity.id
_entity.type
_entity.pdbx_description
1 polymer ?
#
loop_
_entity_poly.entity_id
_entity_poly.type
_entity_poly.pdbx_seq_one_letter_code
_entity_poly.pdbx_strand_id
1 'polypeptide(L)'
;MRSVVFTSYNPNICIALNWKQPNYPVLLCNDLGQIRDLTQDVSSLPVVRSSGRTSMSIKESARIAQSNNFMGLMCRSSLLNVMPFLVESIKELGLVLVADTSDEILDKTRFGVSSGRLGDHDRDYEQSGAGVGVGVGVGVEVGLSAEWAYKMPEGVNGVMRRNGVLRFNDTIDM
;
A
#
# COMPACT_ATOMS: atom_id res chain seq x y z
N MET A 1 -13.51 16.92 15.92
CA MET A 1 -13.06 15.52 15.86
C MET A 1 -11.54 15.46 15.81
N ARG A 2 -10.94 14.35 16.23
CA ARG A 2 -9.48 14.16 16.23
C ARG A 2 -9.10 13.44 14.94
N SER A 3 -8.50 14.16 14.00
CA SER A 3 -8.13 13.67 12.67
C SER A 3 -6.84 12.83 12.69
N VAL A 4 -6.73 11.87 13.62
CA VAL A 4 -5.54 11.03 13.80
C VAL A 4 -5.95 9.57 14.05
N VAL A 5 -5.34 8.66 13.29
CA VAL A 5 -5.48 7.22 13.45
C VAL A 5 -4.11 6.62 13.77
N PHE A 6 -4.06 5.73 14.74
CA PHE A 6 -2.84 5.00 15.04
C PHE A 6 -2.77 3.70 14.25
N THR A 7 -1.59 3.40 13.71
CA THR A 7 -1.37 2.18 12.93
C THR A 7 -0.02 1.58 13.28
N SER A 8 0.07 0.25 13.26
CA SER A 8 1.32 -0.49 13.45
C SER A 8 1.20 -1.88 12.83
N TYR A 9 2.34 -2.45 12.41
CA TYR A 9 2.42 -3.85 12.00
C TYR A 9 2.53 -4.81 13.20
N ASN A 10 2.87 -4.29 14.39
CA ASN A 10 2.99 -5.10 15.60
C ASN A 10 1.66 -5.10 16.37
N PRO A 11 1.01 -6.26 16.57
CA PRO A 11 -0.25 -6.33 17.29
C PRO A 11 -0.12 -5.84 18.74
N ASN A 12 0.98 -6.13 19.44
CA ASN A 12 1.17 -5.69 20.83
C ASN A 12 1.22 -4.16 20.96
N ILE A 13 1.75 -3.46 19.95
CA ILE A 13 1.76 -2.00 19.92
C ILE A 13 0.34 -1.49 19.70
N CYS A 14 -0.41 -2.04 18.74
CA CYS A 14 -1.81 -1.68 18.52
C CYS A 14 -2.65 -1.92 19.77
N ILE A 15 -2.46 -3.06 20.44
CA ILE A 15 -3.12 -3.39 21.71
C ILE A 15 -2.79 -2.31 22.72
N ALA A 16 -1.50 -2.06 22.99
CA ALA A 16 -1.09 -1.06 23.97
C ALA A 16 -1.63 0.35 23.67
N LEU A 17 -1.64 0.77 22.41
CA LEU A 17 -2.21 2.06 21.99
C LEU A 17 -3.72 2.10 22.24
N ASN A 18 -4.45 1.04 21.93
CA ASN A 18 -5.90 0.96 22.18
C ASN A 18 -6.22 1.06 23.68
N TRP A 19 -5.42 0.41 24.53
CA TRP A 19 -5.59 0.48 25.99
C TRP A 19 -5.20 1.84 26.58
N LYS A 20 -4.18 2.50 26.02
CA LYS A 20 -3.67 3.77 26.57
C LYS A 20 -4.43 4.98 26.04
N GLN A 21 -4.93 4.92 24.81
CA GLN A 21 -5.56 6.02 24.10
C GLN A 21 -6.87 5.54 23.45
N PRO A 22 -7.86 5.08 24.25
CA PRO A 22 -9.09 4.48 23.73
C PRO A 22 -9.97 5.46 22.92
N ASN A 23 -9.70 6.77 23.04
CA ASN A 23 -10.38 7.82 22.29
C ASN A 23 -9.78 8.04 20.89
N TYR A 24 -8.77 7.27 20.49
CA TYR A 24 -8.19 7.32 19.15
C TYR A 24 -8.34 5.97 18.46
N PRO A 25 -8.80 5.95 17.20
CA PRO A 25 -8.93 4.71 16.46
C PRO A 25 -7.57 4.08 16.18
N VAL A 26 -7.53 2.75 16.27
CA VAL A 26 -6.35 1.93 15.97
C VAL A 26 -6.66 0.98 14.82
N LEU A 27 -5.78 0.93 13.82
CA LEU A 27 -5.80 -0.04 12.73
C LEU A 27 -4.56 -0.94 12.78
N LEU A 28 -4.75 -2.25 12.65
CA LEU A 28 -3.64 -3.19 12.54
C LEU A 28 -3.17 -3.28 11.08
N CYS A 29 -1.89 -3.01 10.82
CA CYS A 29 -1.33 -3.17 9.49
C CYS A 29 -0.93 -4.64 9.25
N ASN A 30 -1.33 -5.16 8.09
CA ASN A 30 -0.93 -6.47 7.60
C ASN A 30 -0.03 -6.30 6.38
N ASP A 31 1.08 -7.03 6.34
CA ASP A 31 2.09 -6.94 5.29
C ASP A 31 2.00 -8.06 4.24
N LEU A 32 1.03 -8.98 4.34
CA LEU A 32 0.87 -10.11 3.42
C LEU A 32 0.90 -9.65 1.96
N GLY A 33 1.59 -10.42 1.11
CA GLY A 33 1.80 -10.07 -0.29
C GLY A 33 2.98 -9.12 -0.53
N GLN A 34 3.86 -8.90 0.44
CA GLN A 34 5.07 -8.10 0.20
C GLN A 34 6.15 -8.98 -0.42
N ILE A 35 6.50 -8.70 -1.69
CA ILE A 35 7.53 -9.45 -2.44
C ILE A 35 8.95 -9.21 -1.84
N ARG A 36 9.09 -8.25 -0.92
CA ARG A 36 10.35 -7.96 -0.21
C ARG A 36 10.88 -9.16 0.58
N ASP A 37 10.03 -10.10 0.99
CA ASP A 37 10.47 -11.32 1.70
C ASP A 37 11.00 -12.41 0.77
N LEU A 38 10.66 -12.39 -0.52
CA LEU A 38 11.11 -13.40 -1.49
C LEU A 38 12.38 -13.00 -2.25
N THR A 39 12.72 -11.71 -2.25
CA THR A 39 13.80 -11.14 -3.08
C THR A 39 14.86 -10.41 -2.26
N GLN A 40 14.90 -10.63 -0.95
CA GLN A 40 15.84 -9.99 -0.04
C GLN A 40 17.27 -10.48 -0.32
N ASP A 41 17.95 -9.75 -1.20
CA ASP A 41 19.40 -9.77 -1.33
C ASP A 41 20.02 -9.22 -0.04
N VAL A 42 21.08 -9.87 0.46
CA VAL A 42 21.70 -9.66 1.77
C VAL A 42 22.20 -8.21 1.97
N SER A 43 22.28 -7.46 0.88
CA SER A 43 22.83 -6.10 0.77
C SER A 43 21.82 -4.97 1.07
N SER A 44 20.51 -5.23 1.10
CA SER A 44 19.49 -4.19 1.33
C SER A 44 18.65 -4.46 2.57
N LEU A 45 19.29 -4.50 3.74
CA LEU A 45 18.57 -4.55 5.01
C LEU A 45 17.77 -3.25 5.20
N PRO A 46 16.47 -3.33 5.56
CA PRO A 46 15.71 -2.13 5.91
C PRO A 46 16.41 -1.40 7.07
N VAL A 47 16.49 -0.07 6.98
CA VAL A 47 17.06 0.80 8.04
C VAL A 47 16.47 0.48 9.41
N VAL A 48 15.20 0.05 9.45
CA VAL A 48 14.52 -0.44 10.66
C VAL A 48 14.49 -1.96 10.65
N ARG A 49 15.38 -2.57 11.46
CA ARG A 49 15.51 -4.03 11.62
C ARG A 49 14.35 -4.69 12.36
N SER A 50 13.53 -3.93 13.06
CA SER A 50 12.36 -4.41 13.81
C SER A 50 11.17 -3.49 13.57
N SER A 51 10.55 -3.59 12.39
CA SER A 51 9.29 -2.89 12.11
C SER A 51 8.07 -3.60 12.72
N GLY A 52 8.28 -4.69 13.45
CA GLY A 52 7.20 -5.56 13.94
C GLY A 52 6.45 -6.29 12.83
N ARG A 53 7.03 -6.34 11.63
CA ARG A 53 6.52 -7.08 10.47
C ARG A 53 6.73 -8.57 10.72
N THR A 54 5.72 -9.20 11.28
CA THR A 54 5.64 -10.66 11.42
C THR A 54 4.72 -11.18 10.34
N SER A 55 5.09 -12.24 9.63
CA SER A 55 4.25 -12.88 8.61
C SER A 55 2.96 -13.44 9.25
N MET A 56 1.92 -12.61 9.30
CA MET A 56 0.61 -12.97 9.85
C MET A 56 -0.40 -13.07 8.72
N SER A 57 -1.21 -14.13 8.73
CA SER A 57 -2.31 -14.24 7.78
C SER A 57 -3.35 -13.15 8.03
N ILE A 58 -4.06 -12.72 6.97
CA ILE A 58 -5.16 -11.75 7.10
C ILE A 58 -6.24 -12.26 8.06
N LYS A 59 -6.52 -13.56 8.03
CA LYS A 59 -7.48 -14.20 8.95
C LYS A 59 -7.08 -13.99 10.41
N GLU A 60 -5.81 -14.18 10.73
CA GLU A 60 -5.31 -13.97 12.10
C GLU A 60 -5.30 -12.48 12.47
N SER A 61 -4.92 -11.60 11.54
CA SER A 61 -4.99 -10.15 11.78
C SER A 61 -6.42 -9.68 12.05
N ALA A 62 -7.42 -10.18 11.32
CA ALA A 62 -8.83 -9.87 11.54
C ALA A 62 -9.34 -10.42 12.88
N ARG A 63 -8.89 -11.61 13.28
CA ARG A 63 -9.20 -12.19 14.59
C ARG A 63 -8.65 -11.33 15.73
N ILE A 64 -7.39 -10.89 15.63
CA ILE A 64 -6.76 -10.03 16.63
C ILE A 64 -7.45 -8.67 16.72
N ALA A 65 -7.81 -8.10 15.57
CA ALA A 65 -8.51 -6.81 15.51
C ALA A 65 -9.88 -6.89 16.23
N GLN A 66 -10.68 -7.93 15.95
CA GLN A 66 -11.94 -8.14 16.66
C GLN A 66 -11.75 -8.38 18.15
N SER A 67 -10.83 -9.26 18.55
CA SER A 67 -10.65 -9.61 19.96
C SER A 67 -10.15 -8.46 20.82
N ASN A 68 -9.52 -7.46 20.19
CA ASN A 68 -9.00 -6.28 20.87
C ASN A 68 -9.79 -5.00 20.58
N ASN A 69 -10.97 -5.10 19.95
CA ASN A 69 -11.82 -3.95 19.59
C ASN A 69 -11.08 -2.86 18.80
N PHE A 70 -10.24 -3.26 17.85
CA PHE A 70 -9.65 -2.31 16.92
C PHE A 70 -10.72 -1.81 15.95
N MET A 71 -10.54 -0.59 15.45
CA MET A 71 -11.42 -0.04 14.42
C MET A 71 -11.36 -0.88 13.14
N GLY A 72 -10.21 -1.49 12.86
CA GLY A 72 -10.03 -2.25 11.65
C GLY A 72 -8.59 -2.64 11.34
N LEU A 73 -8.35 -2.86 10.06
CA LEU A 73 -7.05 -3.28 9.54
C LEU A 73 -6.71 -2.64 8.20
N MET A 74 -5.41 -2.63 7.91
CA MET A 74 -4.85 -2.09 6.69
C MET A 74 -4.14 -3.20 5.91
N CYS A 75 -4.51 -3.38 4.66
CA CYS A 75 -3.93 -4.37 3.75
C CYS A 75 -3.40 -3.70 2.49
N ARG A 76 -2.40 -4.29 1.85
CA ARG A 76 -1.87 -3.78 0.58
C ARG A 76 -2.93 -3.80 -0.52
N SER A 77 -3.02 -2.72 -1.30
CA SER A 77 -3.94 -2.61 -2.44
C SER A 77 -3.74 -3.74 -3.46
N SER A 78 -2.49 -4.08 -3.78
CA SER A 78 -2.18 -5.16 -4.73
C SER A 78 -2.74 -6.52 -4.31
N LEU A 79 -2.75 -6.83 -3.02
CA LEU A 79 -3.32 -8.07 -2.51
C LEU A 79 -4.86 -8.06 -2.63
N LEU A 80 -5.50 -6.93 -2.30
CA LEU A 80 -6.96 -6.79 -2.44
C LEU A 80 -7.41 -6.83 -3.91
N ASN A 81 -6.57 -6.37 -4.84
CA ASN A 81 -6.83 -6.48 -6.28
C ASN A 81 -6.80 -7.94 -6.77
N VAL A 82 -5.88 -8.76 -6.23
CA VAL A 82 -5.80 -10.19 -6.57
C VAL A 82 -6.90 -11.00 -5.86
N MET A 83 -7.28 -10.59 -4.66
CA MET A 83 -8.23 -11.30 -3.79
C MET A 83 -9.35 -10.36 -3.30
N PRO A 84 -10.26 -9.93 -4.18
CA PRO A 84 -11.32 -8.96 -3.83
C PRO A 84 -12.30 -9.49 -2.79
N PHE A 85 -12.51 -10.80 -2.71
CA PHE A 85 -13.38 -11.44 -1.71
C PHE A 85 -12.97 -11.15 -0.26
N LEU A 86 -11.68 -10.87 -0.02
CA LEU A 86 -11.21 -10.48 1.31
C LEU A 86 -11.86 -9.19 1.81
N VAL A 87 -12.21 -8.27 0.90
CA VAL A 87 -12.85 -7.00 1.24
C VAL A 87 -14.20 -7.24 1.91
N GLU A 88 -15.02 -8.09 1.31
CA GLU A 88 -16.33 -8.45 1.86
C GLU A 88 -16.18 -9.22 3.18
N SER A 89 -15.32 -10.25 3.20
CA SER A 89 -15.07 -11.05 4.40
C SER A 89 -14.63 -10.22 5.61
N ILE A 90 -13.76 -9.22 5.42
CA ILE A 90 -13.30 -8.37 6.51
C ILE A 90 -14.42 -7.43 7.00
N LYS A 91 -15.24 -6.92 6.07
CA LYS A 91 -16.33 -6.02 6.41
C LYS A 91 -17.48 -6.72 7.13
N GLU A 92 -17.77 -7.97 6.78
CA GLU A 92 -18.73 -8.81 7.50
C GLU A 92 -18.35 -9.02 8.97
N LEU A 93 -17.05 -8.94 9.29
CA LEU A 93 -16.53 -8.98 10.66
C LEU A 93 -16.68 -7.65 11.40
N GLY A 94 -17.30 -6.63 10.79
CA GLY A 94 -17.50 -5.30 11.36
C GLY A 94 -16.23 -4.46 11.43
N LEU A 95 -15.18 -4.83 10.68
CA LEU A 95 -13.89 -4.14 10.69
C LEU A 95 -13.78 -3.16 9.52
N VAL A 96 -13.24 -1.98 9.79
CA VAL A 96 -12.87 -1.01 8.75
C VAL A 96 -11.67 -1.55 7.97
N LEU A 97 -11.80 -1.60 6.64
CA LEU A 97 -10.70 -2.01 5.76
C LEU A 97 -10.09 -0.80 5.05
N VAL A 98 -8.79 -0.61 5.23
CA VAL A 98 -8.01 0.40 4.53
C VAL A 98 -7.05 -0.25 3.54
N ALA A 99 -7.04 0.23 2.30
CA ALA A 99 -6.05 -0.16 1.30
C ALA A 99 -4.78 0.69 1.42
N ASP A 100 -3.63 0.04 1.62
CA ASP A 100 -2.31 0.66 1.58
C ASP A 100 -1.80 0.70 0.14
N THR A 101 -1.68 1.93 -0.39
CA THR A 101 -1.17 2.22 -1.75
C THR A 101 0.27 2.73 -1.73
N SER A 102 0.96 2.66 -0.58
CA SER A 102 2.31 3.21 -0.41
C SER A 102 3.38 2.60 -1.33
N ASP A 103 3.16 1.37 -1.78
CA ASP A 103 4.05 0.61 -2.66
C ASP A 103 3.80 0.87 -4.18
N GLU A 104 2.66 1.40 -4.61
CA GLU A 104 2.26 1.46 -6.03
C GLU A 104 3.14 2.36 -6.93
N ILE A 105 3.87 3.31 -6.35
CA ILE A 105 4.80 4.18 -7.10
C ILE A 105 6.09 3.43 -7.46
N LEU A 106 6.49 2.43 -6.66
CA LEU A 106 7.73 1.67 -6.87
C LEU A 106 7.59 0.67 -8.02
N ASP A 107 6.41 0.09 -8.22
CA ASP A 107 6.19 -0.88 -9.30
C ASP A 107 6.26 -0.23 -10.69
N LYS A 108 5.81 1.02 -10.83
CA LYS A 108 5.92 1.76 -12.11
C LYS A 108 7.36 2.16 -12.45
N THR A 109 8.20 2.45 -11.45
CA THR A 109 9.61 2.78 -11.68
C THR A 109 10.48 1.55 -11.93
N ARG A 110 10.11 0.38 -11.39
CA ARG A 110 10.87 -0.87 -11.56
C ARG A 110 10.53 -1.64 -12.83
N PHE A 111 9.28 -1.55 -13.31
CA PHE A 111 8.82 -2.32 -14.47
C PHE A 111 8.74 -1.54 -15.78
N GLY A 112 9.20 -0.28 -15.83
CA GLY A 112 9.37 0.46 -17.09
C GLY A 112 8.14 0.45 -18.01
N VAL A 113 6.92 0.27 -17.48
CA VAL A 113 5.71 0.26 -18.30
C VAL A 113 5.32 1.70 -18.55
N SER A 114 6.07 2.34 -19.45
CA SER A 114 5.50 3.40 -20.27
C SER A 114 4.33 2.78 -21.02
N SER A 115 3.11 3.13 -20.61
CA SER A 115 1.92 2.89 -21.41
C SER A 115 2.01 3.78 -22.66
N GLY A 116 2.82 3.35 -23.63
CA GLY A 116 2.95 3.94 -24.94
C GLY A 116 1.97 3.24 -25.87
N ARG A 117 0.96 3.99 -26.30
CA ARG A 117 -0.07 3.59 -27.27
C ARG A 117 0.59 2.96 -28.51
N LEU A 118 0.07 1.83 -28.97
CA LEU A 118 0.32 1.30 -30.31
C LEU A 118 -0.23 2.31 -31.32
N GLY A 119 0.66 3.11 -31.88
CA GLY A 119 0.43 4.00 -33.01
C GLY A 119 1.29 3.54 -34.18
N ASP A 120 0.60 3.07 -35.21
CA ASP A 120 1.04 2.68 -36.55
C ASP A 120 1.95 3.73 -37.23
N HIS A 121 3.15 3.31 -37.69
CA HIS A 121 3.85 3.86 -38.87
C HIS A 121 5.14 3.08 -39.20
N ASP A 122 5.17 2.50 -40.39
CA ASP A 122 6.33 1.93 -41.07
C ASP A 122 7.51 2.92 -41.16
N ARG A 123 8.75 2.42 -40.98
CA ARG A 123 9.94 2.82 -41.77
C ARG A 123 11.19 2.00 -41.39
N ASP A 124 11.72 1.33 -42.41
CA ASP A 124 13.08 0.76 -42.47
C ASP A 124 14.16 1.85 -42.28
N TYR A 125 15.28 1.53 -41.62
CA TYR A 125 16.66 1.88 -42.05
C TYR A 125 17.74 1.30 -41.12
N GLU A 126 18.84 0.86 -41.74
CA GLU A 126 20.03 0.22 -41.17
C GLU A 126 20.93 1.10 -40.28
N GLN A 127 21.51 0.43 -39.27
CA GLN A 127 22.94 0.33 -38.90
C GLN A 127 23.81 1.59 -38.62
N SER A 128 24.53 1.48 -37.49
CA SER A 128 25.83 2.08 -37.12
C SER A 128 25.83 3.32 -36.20
N GLY A 129 26.62 3.24 -35.13
CA GLY A 129 27.02 4.42 -34.35
C GLY A 129 27.24 4.15 -32.86
N ALA A 130 28.49 3.91 -32.46
CA ALA A 130 28.92 3.93 -31.07
C ALA A 130 28.74 5.33 -30.45
N GLY A 131 28.21 5.40 -29.23
CA GLY A 131 28.05 6.65 -28.48
C GLY A 131 27.82 6.40 -27.01
N VAL A 132 28.87 6.57 -26.21
CA VAL A 132 28.83 6.63 -24.74
C VAL A 132 27.98 7.80 -24.30
N GLY A 133 27.04 7.57 -23.39
CA GLY A 133 26.24 8.62 -22.76
C GLY A 133 25.49 8.09 -21.53
N VAL A 134 26.17 7.93 -20.41
CA VAL A 134 25.51 7.78 -19.10
C VAL A 134 25.00 9.16 -18.69
N GLY A 135 23.81 9.50 -19.19
CA GLY A 135 23.05 10.66 -18.73
C GLY A 135 22.00 10.21 -17.74
N VAL A 136 22.25 10.40 -16.44
CA VAL A 136 21.20 10.35 -15.42
C VAL A 136 20.39 11.64 -15.57
N GLY A 137 19.43 11.62 -16.50
CA GLY A 137 18.47 12.70 -16.69
C GLY A 137 17.50 12.73 -15.53
N VAL A 138 17.70 13.65 -14.58
CA VAL A 138 16.69 14.05 -13.60
C VAL A 138 15.63 14.87 -14.35
N GLY A 139 14.74 14.18 -15.05
CA GLY A 139 13.54 14.75 -15.63
C GLY A 139 12.46 14.81 -14.56
N VAL A 140 12.31 15.96 -13.91
CA VAL A 140 11.12 16.27 -13.12
C VAL A 140 9.97 16.49 -14.09
N GLU A 141 9.27 15.43 -14.48
CA GLU A 141 7.99 15.56 -15.19
C GLU A 141 6.93 16.02 -14.18
N VAL A 142 6.80 17.33 -14.08
CA VAL A 142 5.66 18.00 -13.46
C VAL A 142 4.49 17.86 -14.43
N GLY A 143 3.57 16.94 -14.15
CA GLY A 143 2.23 16.99 -14.76
C GLY A 143 1.76 15.74 -15.49
N LEU A 144 1.47 14.68 -14.75
CA LEU A 144 0.30 13.85 -15.03
C LEU A 144 -0.43 13.66 -13.72
N SER A 145 -1.63 14.24 -13.64
CA SER A 145 -2.49 14.23 -12.47
C SER A 145 -2.50 12.85 -11.82
N ALA A 146 -2.20 12.79 -10.52
CA ALA A 146 -2.21 11.58 -9.71
C ALA A 146 -3.62 11.00 -9.52
N GLU A 147 -4.55 11.23 -10.45
CA GLU A 147 -5.96 10.79 -10.38
C GLU A 147 -6.10 9.29 -10.14
N TRP A 148 -5.25 8.47 -10.77
CA TRP A 148 -5.24 7.02 -10.53
C TRP A 148 -4.82 6.67 -9.10
N ALA A 149 -3.94 7.45 -8.48
CA ALA A 149 -3.52 7.26 -7.09
C ALA A 149 -4.62 7.69 -6.10
N TYR A 150 -5.70 8.33 -6.57
CA TYR A 150 -6.94 8.58 -5.82
C TYR A 150 -8.03 7.55 -6.08
N LYS A 151 -7.80 6.55 -6.95
CA LYS A 151 -8.78 5.50 -7.20
C LYS A 151 -8.83 4.57 -6.00
N MET A 152 -9.87 4.75 -5.20
CA MET A 152 -10.19 3.88 -4.08
C MET A 152 -10.49 2.48 -4.62
N PRO A 153 -9.81 1.43 -4.12
CA PRO A 153 -10.16 0.06 -4.46
C PRO A 153 -11.63 -0.18 -4.16
N GLU A 154 -12.27 -1.02 -4.97
CA GLU A 154 -13.70 -1.26 -4.82
C GLU A 154 -13.99 -1.92 -3.46
N GLY A 155 -15.03 -1.41 -2.79
CA GLY A 155 -15.54 -1.98 -1.54
C GLY A 155 -14.77 -1.66 -0.26
N VAL A 156 -13.54 -1.14 -0.31
CA VAL A 156 -12.78 -0.75 0.90
C VAL A 156 -13.36 0.51 1.56
N ASN A 157 -13.03 0.76 2.83
CA ASN A 157 -13.51 1.91 3.59
C ASN A 157 -12.58 3.12 3.52
N GLY A 158 -11.30 2.90 3.24
CA GLY A 158 -10.34 3.98 3.08
C GLY A 158 -9.08 3.60 2.31
N VAL A 159 -8.26 4.61 2.02
CA VAL A 159 -6.97 4.47 1.33
C VAL A 159 -5.90 5.23 2.12
N MET A 160 -4.81 4.53 2.45
CA MET A 160 -3.59 5.11 2.99
C MET A 160 -2.60 5.37 1.86
N ARG A 161 -2.08 6.60 1.81
CA ARG A 161 -1.05 7.02 0.84
C ARG A 161 0.34 6.94 1.44
N ARG A 162 1.35 6.94 0.57
CA ARG A 162 2.77 7.00 0.95
C ARG A 162 3.14 8.25 1.76
N ASN A 163 2.44 9.37 1.56
CA ASN A 163 2.67 10.60 2.32
C ASN A 163 2.06 10.56 3.74
N GLY A 164 1.51 9.42 4.17
CA GLY A 164 0.88 9.25 5.48
C GLY A 164 -0.55 9.79 5.57
N VAL A 165 -1.12 10.27 4.45
CA VAL A 165 -2.51 10.72 4.42
C VAL A 165 -3.45 9.53 4.29
N LEU A 166 -4.34 9.39 5.25
CA LEU A 166 -5.45 8.44 5.26
C LEU A 166 -6.74 9.14 4.84
N ARG A 167 -7.39 8.63 3.80
CA ARG A 167 -8.71 9.11 3.34
C ARG A 167 -9.73 8.00 3.52
N PHE A 168 -10.82 8.28 4.24
CA PHE A 168 -11.99 7.41 4.27
C PHE A 168 -13.01 7.81 3.20
N ASN A 169 -13.91 6.89 2.88
CA ASN A 169 -15.12 7.23 2.13
C ASN A 169 -16.14 7.92 3.03
N ASP A 170 -17.21 8.43 2.41
CA ASP A 170 -18.26 9.18 3.10
C ASP A 170 -19.12 8.31 4.07
N THR A 171 -18.88 6.99 4.11
CA THR A 171 -19.59 6.08 5.02
C THR A 171 -18.96 5.98 6.40
N ILE A 172 -17.74 6.50 6.58
CA ILE A 172 -17.03 6.51 7.85
C ILE A 172 -16.94 7.94 8.36
N ASP A 173 -17.60 8.21 9.49
CA ASP A 173 -17.50 9.48 10.21
C ASP A 173 -16.44 9.35 11.33
N MET A 174 -15.50 10.30 11.41
CA MET A 174 -14.35 10.27 12.35
C MET A 174 -14.19 11.56 13.14
#